data_AF-A0AB39NRX0-F1
#
_entry.id   AF-A0AB39NRX0-F1
#
_cell.length_a   1.000
_cell.length_b   1.000
_cell.length_c   1.000
_cell.angle_alpha   90.00
_cell.angle_beta   90.00
_cell.angle_gamma   90.00
#
_symmetry.space_group_name_H-M   'P 1'
#
loop_
_entity.id
_entity.type
_entity.pdbx_description
1 polymer ?
#
loop_
_entity_poly.entity_id
_entity_poly.type
_entity_poly.pdbx_seq_one_letter_code
_entity_poly.pdbx_strand_id
1 'polypeptide(L)'
;MSDDGGQIPWVADCNIDLDEIEEICAAATPGPWFVRHLDDQNAMNLVAISTVEDTGRGERWPAFDHRDLVAATLVQHPRYVDCEDGRWDENAAFIAMAREVIPRLVQEVKRLRAISGGSASDGD
;
A
#
# COMPACT_ATOMS: atom_id res chain seq x y z
N MET A 1 36.98 -25.25 -8.67
CA MET A 1 35.58 -25.70 -8.80
C MET A 1 35.03 -25.84 -7.40
N SER A 2 34.40 -24.77 -6.90
CA SER A 2 33.72 -24.75 -5.61
C SER A 2 32.49 -23.89 -5.85
N ASP A 3 31.44 -24.56 -6.29
CA ASP A 3 30.11 -23.98 -6.42
C ASP A 3 29.46 -24.14 -5.05
N ASP A 4 29.73 -23.18 -4.16
CA ASP A 4 29.02 -23.06 -2.88
C ASP A 4 27.69 -22.36 -3.19
N GLY A 5 26.80 -23.12 -3.82
CA GLY A 5 25.41 -22.74 -4.06
C GLY A 5 24.69 -22.65 -2.73
N GLY A 6 24.91 -21.53 -2.04
CA GLY A 6 24.22 -21.17 -0.80
C GLY A 6 22.73 -21.26 -1.00
N GLN A 7 22.16 -22.35 -0.49
CA GLN A 7 20.74 -22.61 -0.47
C GLN A 7 20.07 -21.50 0.33
N ILE A 8 19.30 -20.65 -0.37
CA ILE A 8 18.66 -19.47 0.21
C ILE A 8 17.66 -19.94 1.29
N PRO A 9 17.85 -19.61 2.58
CA PRO A 9 17.09 -20.23 3.68
C PRO A 9 15.63 -19.75 3.85
N TRP A 10 15.08 -18.98 2.92
CA TRP A 10 13.89 -18.15 3.19
C TRP A 10 12.60 -18.58 2.52
N VAL A 11 12.57 -19.70 1.80
CA VAL A 11 11.28 -20.27 1.35
C VAL A 11 10.79 -21.26 2.39
N ALA A 12 10.57 -20.77 3.61
CA ALA A 12 9.58 -21.41 4.46
C ALA A 12 8.23 -21.18 3.76
N ASP A 13 7.42 -22.23 3.65
CA ASP A 13 6.01 -22.15 3.22
C ASP A 13 5.26 -21.12 4.08
N CYS A 14 5.33 -19.84 3.70
CA CYS A 14 4.39 -18.84 4.16
C CYS A 14 3.11 -19.15 3.39
N ASN A 15 2.25 -19.98 3.97
CA ASN A 15 0.89 -20.12 3.50
C ASN A 15 0.15 -18.79 3.75
N ILE A 16 0.36 -17.84 2.85
CA ILE A 16 -0.35 -16.56 2.84
C ILE A 16 -1.82 -16.86 2.58
N ASP A 17 -2.66 -16.47 3.52
CA ASP A 17 -4.11 -16.51 3.39
C ASP A 17 -4.54 -15.41 2.42
N LEU A 18 -4.89 -15.82 1.21
CA LEU A 18 -5.29 -14.91 0.14
C LEU A 18 -6.74 -14.45 0.29
N ASP A 19 -7.57 -15.21 0.98
CA ASP A 19 -8.97 -14.87 1.21
C ASP A 19 -9.06 -13.78 2.28
N GLU A 20 -8.27 -13.89 3.36
CA GLU A 20 -8.16 -12.84 4.37
C GLU A 20 -7.71 -11.50 3.78
N ILE A 21 -6.70 -11.51 2.88
CA ILE A 21 -6.23 -10.28 2.22
C ILE A 21 -7.32 -9.68 1.33
N GLU A 22 -8.09 -10.50 0.60
CA GLU A 22 -9.22 -10.03 -0.21
C GLU A 22 -10.31 -9.40 0.66
N GLU A 23 -10.65 -10.01 1.79
CA GLU A 23 -11.63 -9.48 2.74
C GLU A 23 -11.21 -8.11 3.29
N ILE A 24 -9.95 -7.97 3.72
CA ILE A 24 -9.39 -6.68 4.17
C ILE A 24 -9.41 -5.65 3.05
N CYS A 25 -9.03 -6.03 1.83
CA CYS A 25 -9.06 -5.15 0.67
C CYS A 25 -10.48 -4.69 0.30
N ALA A 26 -11.49 -5.55 0.49
CA ALA A 26 -12.89 -5.22 0.22
C ALA A 26 -13.49 -4.34 1.31
N ALA A 27 -13.06 -4.50 2.56
CA ALA A 27 -13.52 -3.70 3.70
C ALA A 27 -12.92 -2.28 3.72
N ALA A 28 -11.71 -2.09 3.18
CA ALA A 28 -11.06 -0.79 3.11
C ALA A 28 -11.75 0.18 2.12
N THR A 29 -11.54 1.49 2.30
CA THR A 29 -12.06 2.55 1.42
C THR A 29 -11.83 2.21 -0.07
N PRO A 30 -12.85 2.31 -0.94
CA PRO A 30 -12.67 2.11 -2.37
C PRO A 30 -11.58 3.02 -2.95
N GLY A 31 -10.80 2.50 -3.90
CA GLY A 31 -9.82 3.28 -4.66
C GLY A 31 -10.44 4.03 -5.85
N PRO A 32 -9.65 4.78 -6.62
CA PRO A 32 -8.20 4.96 -6.47
C PRO A 32 -7.85 5.84 -5.27
N TRP A 33 -6.63 5.65 -4.75
CA TRP A 33 -6.06 6.48 -3.69
C TRP A 33 -4.88 7.26 -4.26
N PHE A 34 -4.72 8.51 -3.81
CA PHE A 34 -3.71 9.45 -4.29
C PHE A 34 -2.94 10.05 -3.13
N VAL A 35 -1.66 10.34 -3.35
CA VAL A 35 -0.88 11.16 -2.42
C VAL A 35 -1.32 12.61 -2.59
N ARG A 36 -1.53 13.31 -1.47
CA ARG A 36 -1.78 14.76 -1.43
C ARG A 36 -0.80 15.44 -0.48
N HIS A 37 -0.20 16.51 -0.98
CA HIS A 37 0.57 17.46 -0.20
C HIS A 37 -0.35 18.63 0.14
N LEU A 38 -0.73 18.70 1.41
CA LEU A 38 -1.63 19.72 1.93
C LEU A 38 -0.88 20.64 2.87
N ASP A 39 -1.34 21.87 2.97
CA ASP A 39 -0.84 22.86 3.91
C ASP A 39 -2.01 23.26 4.82
N ASP A 40 -1.76 23.87 5.96
CA ASP A 40 -2.82 24.45 6.79
C ASP A 40 -2.67 25.96 6.93
N GLN A 41 -3.59 26.62 7.62
CA GLN A 41 -3.54 28.08 7.81
C GLN A 41 -2.30 28.56 8.58
N ASN A 42 -1.57 27.66 9.25
CA ASN A 42 -0.39 27.95 10.03
C ASN A 42 0.92 27.60 9.29
N ALA A 43 0.89 27.30 7.99
CA ALA A 43 2.05 26.87 7.18
C ALA A 43 2.65 25.54 7.65
N MET A 44 1.79 24.52 7.79
CA MET A 44 2.14 23.22 8.35
C MET A 44 1.79 22.11 7.37
N ASN A 45 2.82 21.42 6.89
CA ASN A 45 2.68 20.42 5.83
C ASN A 45 2.05 19.12 6.36
N LEU A 46 1.11 18.61 5.57
CA LEU A 46 0.47 17.32 5.70
C LEU A 46 0.78 16.49 4.44
N VAL A 47 1.29 15.28 4.64
CA VAL A 47 1.38 14.28 3.57
C VAL A 47 0.33 13.23 3.87
N ALA A 48 -0.65 13.12 2.96
CA ALA A 48 -1.82 12.28 3.15
C ALA A 48 -2.11 11.41 1.93
N ILE A 49 -2.88 10.36 2.17
CA ILE A 49 -3.50 9.51 1.17
C ILE A 49 -4.97 9.91 1.10
N SER A 50 -5.51 10.08 -0.10
CA SER A 50 -6.83 10.67 -0.35
C SER A 50 -7.57 9.96 -1.48
N THR A 51 -8.89 9.98 -1.47
CA THR A 51 -9.73 9.51 -2.59
C THR A 51 -9.86 10.55 -3.72
N VAL A 52 -9.36 11.75 -3.50
CA VAL A 52 -9.27 12.85 -4.47
C VAL A 52 -7.81 13.10 -4.85
N GLU A 53 -7.55 13.41 -6.11
CA GLU A 53 -6.23 13.76 -6.62
C GLU A 53 -5.66 15.03 -5.97
N ASP A 54 -4.35 15.13 -5.95
CA ASP A 54 -3.69 16.38 -5.58
C ASP A 54 -3.83 17.42 -6.69
N THR A 55 -4.10 18.66 -6.30
CA THR A 55 -4.06 19.81 -7.21
C THR A 55 -2.64 20.31 -7.47
N GLY A 56 -1.66 19.83 -6.68
CA GLY A 56 -0.26 20.26 -6.71
C GLY A 56 -0.07 21.69 -6.18
N ARG A 57 -1.08 22.25 -5.52
CA ARG A 57 -1.08 23.64 -5.06
C ARG A 57 -0.84 23.79 -3.55
N GLY A 58 -0.69 22.69 -2.82
CA GLY A 58 -0.59 22.76 -1.36
C GLY A 58 -1.86 23.34 -0.75
N GLU A 59 -3.02 22.72 -1.06
CA GLU A 59 -4.31 23.28 -0.63
C GLU A 59 -4.40 23.42 0.88
N ARG A 60 -4.97 24.55 1.31
CA ARG A 60 -5.10 24.92 2.72
C ARG A 60 -6.51 24.77 3.22
N TRP A 61 -6.69 24.32 4.46
CA TRP A 61 -7.99 24.36 5.10
C TRP A 61 -8.61 25.78 5.04
N PRO A 62 -9.88 25.96 4.63
CA PRO A 62 -10.90 24.93 4.34
C PRO A 62 -11.05 24.52 2.87
N ALA A 63 -10.06 24.77 2.02
CA ALA A 63 -10.10 24.45 0.59
C ALA A 63 -10.06 22.95 0.27
N PHE A 64 -9.69 22.09 1.21
CA PHE A 64 -9.84 20.64 1.11
C PHE A 64 -10.78 20.10 2.20
N ASP A 65 -11.53 19.03 1.91
CA ASP A 65 -12.33 18.31 2.91
C ASP A 65 -11.47 17.20 3.53
N HIS A 66 -11.37 17.18 4.87
CA HIS A 66 -10.64 16.14 5.59
C HIS A 66 -11.30 14.75 5.43
N ARG A 67 -12.57 14.69 5.04
CA ARG A 67 -13.30 13.44 4.79
C ARG A 67 -12.83 12.70 3.54
N ASP A 68 -12.10 13.39 2.66
CA ASP A 68 -11.47 12.77 1.48
C ASP A 68 -10.17 12.02 1.85
N LEU A 69 -9.65 12.22 3.07
CA LEU A 69 -8.39 11.61 3.52
C LEU A 69 -8.62 10.20 4.07
N VAL A 70 -7.79 9.26 3.61
CA VAL A 70 -7.78 7.85 4.03
C VAL A 70 -6.76 7.61 5.15
N ALA A 71 -5.58 8.22 5.03
CA ALA A 71 -4.48 8.10 5.98
C ALA A 71 -3.55 9.31 5.90
N ALA A 72 -2.76 9.55 6.95
CA ALA A 72 -1.68 10.55 6.96
C ALA A 72 -0.36 9.85 7.27
N THR A 73 0.70 10.25 6.59
CA THR A 73 2.08 9.80 6.86
C THR A 73 2.96 10.92 7.42
N LEU A 74 2.50 12.17 7.32
CA LEU A 74 3.11 13.31 8.00
C LEU A 74 2.05 14.30 8.47
N VAL A 75 2.13 14.71 9.73
CA VAL A 75 1.46 15.90 10.27
C VAL A 75 2.53 16.71 10.99
N GLN A 76 2.97 17.84 10.41
CA GLN A 76 4.08 18.63 10.95
C GLN A 76 3.72 19.48 12.16
N HIS A 77 2.44 19.85 12.38
CA HIS A 77 2.05 20.65 13.54
C HIS A 77 0.65 20.37 14.10
N PRO A 78 0.55 20.00 15.40
CA PRO A 78 1.68 19.52 16.21
C PRO A 78 2.35 18.33 15.50
N ARG A 79 3.66 18.14 15.69
CA ARG A 79 4.36 17.02 15.06
C ARG A 79 3.99 15.73 15.78
N TYR A 80 3.04 14.97 15.24
CA TYR A 80 2.55 13.73 15.88
C TYR A 80 2.38 12.53 14.95
N VAL A 81 2.29 12.75 13.64
CA VAL A 81 2.46 11.68 12.63
C VAL A 81 3.75 12.00 11.90
N ASP A 82 4.79 11.24 12.20
CA ASP A 82 6.13 11.44 11.66
C ASP A 82 6.97 10.20 11.95
N CYS A 83 7.55 9.60 10.91
CA CYS A 83 8.45 8.46 11.07
C CYS A 83 9.91 8.93 11.19
N GLU A 84 10.67 8.27 12.06
CA GLU A 84 12.05 8.69 12.40
C GLU A 84 12.99 8.74 11.18
N ASP A 85 12.78 7.86 10.20
CA ASP A 85 13.60 7.77 8.98
C ASP A 85 13.25 8.82 7.90
N GLY A 86 12.22 9.64 8.15
CA GLY A 86 11.82 10.73 7.27
C GLY A 86 11.13 10.32 5.98
N ARG A 87 10.69 9.06 5.87
CA ARG A 87 10.14 8.48 4.63
C ARG A 87 8.62 8.64 4.46
N TRP A 88 8.05 9.74 4.93
CA TRP A 88 6.60 9.97 4.89
C TRP A 88 6.06 10.02 3.45
N ASP A 89 6.83 10.55 2.49
CA ASP A 89 6.46 10.60 1.08
C ASP A 89 6.46 9.20 0.46
N GLU A 90 7.50 8.41 0.71
CA GLU A 90 7.61 7.03 0.22
C GLU A 90 6.52 6.13 0.84
N ASN A 91 6.22 6.31 2.12
CA ASN A 91 5.14 5.60 2.79
C ASN A 91 3.78 5.94 2.17
N ALA A 92 3.53 7.22 1.85
CA ALA A 92 2.29 7.63 1.20
C ALA A 92 2.16 7.02 -0.20
N ALA A 93 3.25 7.06 -0.98
CA ALA A 93 3.31 6.45 -2.31
C ALA A 93 3.07 4.93 -2.25
N PHE A 94 3.68 4.23 -1.29
CA PHE A 94 3.48 2.81 -1.09
C PHE A 94 2.02 2.48 -0.77
N ILE A 95 1.40 3.18 0.18
CA ILE A 95 0.01 2.96 0.59
C ILE A 95 -0.96 3.22 -0.58
N ALA A 96 -0.79 4.34 -1.29
CA ALA A 96 -1.62 4.67 -2.45
C ALA A 96 -1.54 3.60 -3.55
N MET A 97 -0.32 3.18 -3.90
CA MET A 97 -0.08 2.12 -4.89
C MET A 97 -0.65 0.76 -4.44
N ALA A 98 -0.46 0.42 -3.16
CA ALA A 98 -0.89 -0.86 -2.59
C ALA A 98 -2.39 -1.11 -2.77
N ARG A 99 -3.21 -0.04 -2.74
CA ARG A 99 -4.66 -0.16 -2.93
C ARG A 99 -5.04 -0.82 -4.25
N GLU A 100 -4.29 -0.55 -5.31
CA GLU A 100 -4.51 -1.13 -6.63
C GLU A 100 -3.77 -2.44 -6.85
N VAL A 101 -2.53 -2.52 -6.35
CA VAL A 101 -1.63 -3.63 -6.68
C VAL A 101 -1.91 -4.87 -5.84
N ILE A 102 -2.24 -4.73 -4.55
CA ILE A 102 -2.48 -5.89 -3.68
C ILE A 102 -3.63 -6.77 -4.19
N PRO A 103 -4.83 -6.25 -4.52
CA PRO A 103 -5.92 -7.08 -5.05
C PRO A 103 -5.53 -7.82 -6.34
N ARG A 104 -4.76 -7.16 -7.23
CA ARG A 104 -4.28 -7.77 -8.49
C ARG A 104 -3.25 -8.87 -8.22
N LEU A 105 -2.32 -8.65 -7.29
CA LEU A 105 -1.35 -9.65 -6.88
C LEU A 105 -2.03 -10.87 -6.28
N VAL A 106 -3.06 -10.70 -5.45
CA VAL A 106 -3.81 -11.82 -4.88
C VAL A 106 -4.46 -12.65 -5.99
N GLN A 107 -5.14 -12.02 -6.94
CA GLN A 107 -5.74 -12.70 -8.09
C GLN A 107 -4.71 -13.50 -8.89
N GLU A 108 -3.53 -12.91 -9.11
CA GLU A 108 -2.45 -13.56 -9.84
C GLU A 108 -1.89 -14.78 -9.09
N VAL A 109 -1.67 -14.66 -7.77
CA VAL A 109 -1.21 -15.79 -6.96
C VAL A 109 -2.26 -16.92 -6.94
N LYS A 110 -3.55 -16.60 -6.82
CA LYS A 110 -4.64 -17.60 -6.92
C LYS A 110 -4.60 -18.32 -8.26
N ARG A 111 -4.43 -17.58 -9.37
CA ARG A 111 -4.30 -18.12 -10.73
C ARG A 111 -3.10 -19.07 -10.85
N LEU A 112 -1.94 -18.67 -10.34
CA LEU A 112 -0.71 -19.48 -10.37
C LEU A 112 -0.86 -20.77 -9.54
N ARG A 113 -1.43 -20.67 -8.32
CA ARG A 113 -1.71 -21.83 -7.46
C ARG A 113 -2.64 -22.85 -8.15
N ALA A 114 -3.65 -22.37 -8.88
CA ALA A 114 -4.56 -23.25 -9.64
C ALA A 114 -3.84 -24.02 -10.76
N ILE A 115 -2.91 -23.37 -11.47
CA ILE A 115 -2.11 -24.01 -12.54
C ILE A 115 -1.15 -25.05 -11.95
N SER A 116 -0.45 -24.70 -10.87
CA SER A 116 0.49 -25.61 -10.22
C SER A 116 -0.20 -26.79 -9.52
N GLY A 117 -1.38 -26.57 -8.94
CA GLY A 117 -2.19 -27.62 -8.32
C GLY A 117 -2.85 -28.59 -9.31
N GLY A 118 -3.11 -28.14 -10.55
CA GLY A 118 -3.64 -28.99 -11.63
C GLY A 118 -2.60 -29.85 -12.35
N SER A 119 -1.30 -29.63 -12.11
CA SER A 119 -0.21 -30.38 -12.79
C SER A 119 0.18 -31.69 -12.08
N ALA A 120 -0.44 -32.01 -10.93
CA ALA A 120 -0.12 -33.19 -10.12
C ALA A 120 -1.08 -34.38 -10.34
N SER A 121 -2.05 -34.30 -11.25
CA SER A 121 -3.08 -35.33 -11.46
C SER A 121 -3.05 -36.05 -12.82
N ASP A 122 -2.14 -35.70 -13.73
CA ASP A 122 -2.05 -36.35 -15.06
C ASP A 122 -0.86 -37.30 -15.12
N GLY A 123 -0.95 -38.40 -14.37
CA GLY A 123 0.04 -39.47 -14.37
C GLY A 123 -0.50 -40.74 -13.72
N ASP A 124 -1.46 -41.40 -14.37
CA ASP A 124 -1.74 -42.83 -14.23
C ASP A 124 -2.04 -43.41 -15.63
#